data_AF-A0A7Y5LA98-F1
#
_entry.id   AF-A0A7Y5LA98-F1
#
_cell.length_a   1.000
_cell.length_b   1.000
_cell.length_c   1.000
_cell.angle_alpha   90.00
_cell.angle_beta   90.00
_cell.angle_gamma   90.00
#
_symmetry.space_group_name_H-M   'P 1'
#
loop_
_entity.id
_entity.type
_entity.pdbx_description
1 polymer ?
#
loop_
_entity_poly.entity_id
_entity_poly.type
_entity_poly.pdbx_seq_one_letter_code
_entity_poly.pdbx_strand_id
1 'polypeptide(L)' 'MTQLLTKAFEEASHLSEYEQNLVANWLLAELAAELHWSKAFAESGNALEQLANEALLEHSAGRTRILAPESM' A
#
# COMPACT_ATOMS: atom_id res chain seq x y z
N MET A 1 23.57 -0.94 5.94
CA MET A 1 22.79 -0.84 4.70
C MET A 1 22.82 -2.20 4.00
N THR A 2 21.70 -2.68 3.45
CA THR A 2 21.73 -3.93 2.66
C THR A 2 22.53 -3.70 1.38
N GLN A 3 23.10 -4.76 0.79
CA GLN A 3 23.86 -4.64 -0.47
C GLN A 3 23.04 -3.98 -1.58
N LEU A 4 21.75 -4.31 -1.66
CA LEU A 4 20.85 -3.72 -2.65
C LEU A 4 20.62 -2.22 -2.44
N LEU A 5 20.39 -1.79 -1.20
CA LEU A 5 20.18 -0.38 -0.89
C LEU A 5 21.46 0.44 -1.10
N THR A 6 22.62 -0.15 -0.80
CA THR A 6 23.92 0.48 -1.12
C THR A 6 24.06 0.73 -2.61
N LYS A 7 23.81 -0.30 -3.44
CA LYS A 7 23.84 -0.16 -4.90
C LYS A 7 22.87 0.91 -5.39
N ALA A 8 21.65 0.97 -4.86
CA ALA A 8 20.67 1.98 -5.25
C ALA A 8 21.16 3.43 -4.97
N PHE A 9 21.80 3.66 -3.82
CA PHE A 9 22.40 4.96 -3.51
C PHE A 9 23.63 5.28 -4.37
N GLU A 10 24.46 4.29 -4.68
CA GLU A 10 25.59 4.45 -5.61
C GLU A 10 25.09 4.89 -6.99
N GLU A 11 24.09 4.21 -7.57
CA GLU A 11 23.51 4.59 -8.86
C GLU A 11 22.85 5.98 -8.81
N ALA A 12 22.13 6.30 -7.73
CA ALA A 12 21.52 7.61 -7.55
C ALA A 12 22.57 8.74 -7.45
N SER A 13 23.75 8.46 -6.87
CA SER A 13 24.82 9.46 -6.74
C SER A 13 25.43 9.91 -8.07
N HIS A 14 25.24 9.13 -9.14
CA HIS A 14 25.66 9.49 -10.49
C HIS A 14 24.71 10.46 -11.21
N LEU A 15 23.51 10.71 -10.66
CA LEU A 15 22.53 11.64 -11.21
C LEU A 15 22.91 13.10 -10.91
N SER A 16 22.27 14.06 -11.59
CA SER A 16 22.40 15.48 -11.24
C SER A 16 21.80 15.77 -9.85
N GLU A 17 22.21 16.85 -9.21
CA GLU A 17 21.68 17.25 -7.89
C GLU A 17 20.15 17.40 -7.88
N TYR A 18 19.59 17.91 -8.97
CA TYR A 18 18.14 18.00 -9.13
C TYR A 18 17.46 16.63 -9.13
N GLU A 19 18.00 15.68 -9.90
CA GLU A 19 17.46 14.32 -9.99
C GLU A 19 17.67 13.54 -8.69
N GLN A 20 18.81 13.72 -8.02
CA GLN A 20 19.05 13.16 -6.68
C GLN A 20 18.00 13.62 -5.68
N ASN A 21 17.70 14.92 -5.67
CA ASN A 21 16.66 15.48 -4.80
C ASN A 21 15.26 14.95 -5.17
N LEU A 22 14.97 14.72 -6.45
CA LEU A 22 13.71 14.13 -6.88
C LEU A 22 13.54 12.69 -6.36
N VAL A 23 14.58 11.86 -6.51
CA VAL A 23 14.60 10.48 -6.01
C VAL A 23 14.49 10.45 -4.48
N ALA A 24 15.23 11.33 -3.78
CA ALA A 24 15.18 11.43 -2.33
C ALA A 24 13.78 11.80 -1.83
N ASN A 25 13.15 12.82 -2.42
CA ASN A 25 11.78 13.22 -2.06
C ASN A 25 10.78 12.10 -2.29
N TRP A 26 10.87 11.40 -3.44
CA TRP A 26 10.01 10.25 -3.73
C TRP A 26 10.19 9.13 -2.70
N LEU A 27 11.43 8.73 -2.40
CA LEU A 27 11.71 7.66 -1.45
C LEU A 27 11.21 7.99 -0.04
N LEU A 28 11.40 9.23 0.42
CA LEU A 28 10.90 9.68 1.72
C LEU A 28 9.36 9.66 1.77
N ALA A 29 8.70 10.09 0.70
CA ALA A 29 7.25 10.04 0.61
C ALA A 29 6.72 8.61 0.65
N GLU A 30 7.36 7.67 -0.06
CA GLU A 30 6.97 6.26 -0.07
C GLU A 30 7.11 5.62 1.32
N LEU A 31 8.23 5.87 2.02
CA LEU A 31 8.44 5.37 3.38
C LEU A 31 7.41 5.93 4.37
N ALA A 32 7.04 7.20 4.22
CA ALA A 32 6.01 7.82 5.05
C ALA A 32 4.61 7.24 4.76
N ALA A 33 4.30 7.00 3.48
CA ALA A 33 3.04 6.38 3.07
C ALA A 33 2.92 4.95 3.61
N GLU A 34 3.98 4.14 3.50
CA GLU A 34 4.01 2.77 4.02
C GLU A 34 3.79 2.75 5.54
N LEU A 35 4.46 3.64 6.28
CA LEU A 35 4.26 3.77 7.72
C LEU A 35 2.81 4.18 8.07
N HIS A 36 2.26 5.11 7.31
CA HIS A 36 0.89 5.57 7.50
C HIS A 36 -0.12 4.44 7.27
N TRP A 37 0.02 3.69 6.17
CA TRP A 37 -0.83 2.55 5.84
C TRP A 37 -0.70 1.43 6.86
N SER A 38 0.52 1.09 7.27
CA SER A 38 0.76 0.08 8.30
C SER A 38 0.02 0.42 9.61
N LYS A 39 0.09 1.68 10.03
CA LYS A 39 -0.64 2.17 11.21
C LYS A 39 -2.15 2.12 11.02
N ALA A 40 -2.65 2.67 9.91
CA ALA A 40 -4.09 2.68 9.62
C ALA A 40 -4.66 1.26 9.57
N PHE A 41 -3.93 0.32 8.97
CA PHE A 41 -4.32 -1.08 8.91
C PHE A 41 -4.35 -1.72 10.30
N ALA A 42 -3.30 -1.52 11.12
CA ALA A 42 -3.26 -2.05 12.48
C ALA A 42 -4.43 -1.56 13.36
N GLU A 43 -4.89 -0.32 13.13
CA GLU A 43 -6.03 0.28 13.85
C GLU A 43 -7.40 -0.15 13.27
N SER A 44 -7.43 -0.71 12.06
CA SER A 44 -8.68 -1.03 11.33
C SER A 44 -9.35 -2.35 11.71
N GLY A 45 -8.74 -3.17 12.57
CA GLY A 45 -9.17 -4.55 12.86
C GLY A 45 -10.66 -4.69 13.19
N ASN A 46 -11.19 -3.88 14.10
CA ASN A 46 -12.61 -3.92 14.48
C ASN A 46 -13.54 -3.56 13.31
N ALA A 47 -13.16 -2.55 12.50
CA ALA A 47 -13.96 -2.13 11.35
C ALA A 47 -13.94 -3.20 10.24
N LEU A 48 -12.78 -3.82 9.98
CA LEU A 48 -12.67 -4.92 9.03
C LEU A 48 -13.46 -6.15 9.48
N GLU A 49 -13.45 -6.48 10.78
CA GLU A 49 -14.26 -7.56 11.34
C GLU A 49 -15.77 -7.30 11.16
N GLN A 50 -16.23 -6.07 11.41
CA GLN A 50 -17.61 -5.68 11.17
C GLN A 50 -18.01 -5.83 9.69
N LEU A 51 -17.19 -5.30 8.78
CA LEU A 51 -17.43 -5.42 7.34
C LEU A 51 -17.46 -6.89 6.88
N ALA A 52 -16.57 -7.73 7.41
CA ALA A 52 -16.55 -9.16 7.10
C ALA A 52 -17.84 -9.86 7.59
N ASN A 53 -18.27 -9.57 8.81
CA ASN A 53 -19.52 -10.11 9.36
C ASN A 53 -20.75 -9.67 8.55
N GLU A 54 -20.81 -8.39 8.18
CA GLU A 54 -21.88 -7.85 7.32
C GLU A 54 -21.93 -8.56 5.97
N ALA A 55 -20.77 -8.72 5.30
CA ALA A 55 -20.69 -9.42 4.03
C ALA A 55 -21.18 -10.88 4.12
N LEU A 56 -20.82 -11.60 5.19
CA LEU A 56 -21.30 -12.97 5.43
C LEU A 56 -22.81 -13.02 5.68
N LEU A 57 -23.36 -12.06 6.43
CA LEU A 57 -24.80 -11.94 6.68
C LEU A 57 -25.57 -11.63 5.40
N GLU A 58 -25.04 -10.77 4.54
CA GLU A 58 -25.65 -10.47 3.24
C GLU A 58 -25.60 -11.67 2.31
N HIS A 59 -24.47 -12.38 2.27
CA HIS A 59 -24.33 -13.57 1.45
C HIS A 59 -25.30 -14.68 1.86
N SER A 60 -25.35 -15.00 3.15
CA SER A 60 -26.27 -16.01 3.70
C SER A 60 -27.74 -15.65 3.52
N ALA A 61 -28.06 -14.35 3.47
CA ALA A 61 -29.41 -13.86 3.17
C ALA A 61 -29.71 -13.74 1.67
N GLY A 62 -28.83 -14.17 0.78
CA GLY A 62 -29.03 -14.10 -0.68
C GLY A 62 -29.01 -12.68 -1.25
N ARG A 63 -28.43 -11.71 -0.52
CA ARG A 63 -28.33 -10.30 -0.95
C ARG A 63 -27.08 -9.98 -1.77
N THR A 64 -26.22 -10.96 -2.03
CA THR A 64 -25.01 -10.80 -2.86
C THR A 64 -25.26 -11.14 -4.32
N ARG A 65 -24.48 -10.54 -5.22
CA ARG A 65 -24.46 -10.89 -6.66
C ARG A 65 -23.13 -11.55 -7.01
N ILE A 66 -23.16 -12.50 -7.95
CA ILE A 66 -21.95 -13.09 -8.51
C ILE A 66 -21.19 -12.00 -9.27
N LEU A 67 -19.89 -11.87 -8.98
CA LEU A 67 -19.01 -11.00 -9.74
C LEU A 67 -18.62 -11.73 -11.05
N ALA A 68 -19.16 -11.27 -12.18
CA ALA A 68 -18.76 -11.74 -13.51
C ALA A 68 -17.64 -10.81 -14.03
N PRO A 69 -16.39 -11.28 -14.17
CA PRO A 69 -15.25 -10.42 -14.53
C PRO A 69 -15.30 -9.88 -15.97
N GLU A 70 -16.20 -10.38 -16.82
CA GLU A 70 -16.29 -9.99 -18.24
C GLU A 70 -17.22 -8.80 -18.51
N SER A 71 -17.70 -8.12 -17.47
CA SER A 71 -18.59 -6.96 -17.59
C SER A 71 -18.10 -5.69 -16.88
N MET A 72 -16.77 -5.54 -16.71
CA MET A 72 -16.15 -4.28 -16.27
C MET A 72 -15.51 -3.54 -17.43
#